data_AF-A0A6B2LL74-F1
#
_entry.id   AF-A0A6B2LL74-F1
#
_cell.length_a   1.000
_cell.length_b   1.000
_cell.length_c   1.000
_cell.angle_alpha   90.00
_cell.angle_beta   90.00
_cell.angle_gamma   90.00
#
_symmetry.space_group_name_H-M   'P 1'
#
loop_
_entity.id
_entity.type
_entity.pdbx_description
1 polymer ?
#
loop_
_entity_poly.entity_id
_entity_poly.type
_entity_poly.pdbx_seq_one_letter_code
_entity_poly.pdbx_strand_id
1 'polypeptide(L)'
;MNFISGYLLLLMEEESAFQMLCLIVEHYVPGYYTHTMAGLQIDLFVLKQLVEENLPDLHLHLQNVGIDLAVVTTKWFLCLFINVLPFPSVLRVWDVLFCKGSSTLIATAYSILILKKEEICSKLN
;
A
#
# COMPACT_ATOMS: atom_id res chain seq x y z
N MET A 1 12.70 -5.01 -0.29
CA MET A 1 13.04 -3.70 -0.91
C MET A 1 13.51 -3.81 -2.36
N ASN A 2 13.99 -4.96 -2.84
CA ASN A 2 14.54 -5.14 -4.20
C ASN A 2 13.66 -4.59 -5.34
N PHE A 3 12.34 -4.74 -5.27
CA PHE A 3 11.43 -4.18 -6.29
C PHE A 3 11.47 -2.66 -6.34
N ILE A 4 11.49 -2.00 -5.18
CA ILE A 4 11.57 -0.53 -5.08
C ILE A 4 12.91 -0.06 -5.66
N SER A 5 14.00 -0.70 -5.28
CA SER A 5 15.34 -0.41 -5.82
C SER A 5 15.38 -0.59 -7.34
N GLY A 6 14.84 -1.69 -7.86
CA GLY A 6 14.77 -1.94 -9.30
C GLY A 6 13.95 -0.88 -10.05
N TYR A 7 12.83 -0.44 -9.48
CA TYR A 7 12.02 0.64 -10.07
C TYR A 7 12.77 1.98 -10.09
N LEU A 8 13.48 2.31 -9.01
CA LEU A 8 14.28 3.54 -8.96
C LEU A 8 15.41 3.50 -9.99
N LEU A 9 16.11 2.38 -10.13
CA LEU A 9 17.19 2.21 -11.13
C LEU A 9 16.70 2.31 -12.58
N LEU A 10 15.41 2.09 -12.85
CA LEU A 10 14.83 2.32 -14.19
C LEU A 10 14.60 3.80 -14.48
N LEU A 11 14.56 4.65 -13.46
CA LEU A 11 14.17 6.07 -13.55
C LEU A 11 15.36 7.03 -13.37
N MET A 12 16.40 6.61 -12.65
CA MET A 12 17.54 7.46 -12.29
C MET A 12 18.83 6.65 -12.16
N GLU A 13 19.96 7.35 -12.09
CA GLU A 13 21.28 6.75 -11.89
C GLU A 13 21.41 6.06 -10.52
N GLU A 14 22.36 5.13 -10.40
CA GLU A 14 22.53 4.28 -9.22
C GLU A 14 22.64 5.06 -7.90
N GLU A 15 23.47 6.10 -7.87
CA GLU A 15 23.66 6.91 -6.65
C GLU A 15 22.36 7.60 -6.24
N SER A 16 21.66 8.22 -7.18
CA SER A 16 20.37 8.88 -6.92
C SER A 16 19.31 7.86 -6.51
N ALA A 17 19.30 6.67 -7.11
CA ALA A 17 18.37 5.60 -6.76
C ALA A 17 18.60 5.11 -5.32
N PHE A 18 19.86 4.98 -4.91
CA PHE A 18 20.22 4.63 -3.54
C PHE A 18 19.79 5.72 -2.55
N GLN A 19 20.11 6.99 -2.83
CA GLN A 19 19.70 8.13 -2.00
C GLN A 19 18.18 8.20 -1.85
N MET A 20 17.44 8.02 -2.95
CA MET A 20 15.98 8.03 -2.94
C MET A 20 15.41 6.86 -2.15
N LEU A 21 16.02 5.67 -2.23
CA LEU A 21 15.62 4.52 -1.43
C LEU A 21 15.78 4.78 0.07
N CYS A 22 16.91 5.38 0.50
CA CYS A 22 17.12 5.80 1.89
C CYS A 22 16.04 6.78 2.34
N LEU A 23 15.75 7.81 1.53
CA LEU A 23 14.69 8.78 1.83
C LEU A 23 13.33 8.11 1.97
N ILE A 24 12.99 7.16 1.10
CA ILE A 24 11.75 6.39 1.19
C ILE A 24 11.65 5.66 2.52
N VAL A 25 12.68 4.89 2.88
CA VAL A 25 12.68 4.05 4.09
C VAL A 25 12.67 4.88 5.37
N GLU A 26 13.41 5.98 5.40
CA GLU A 26 13.63 6.76 6.61
C GLU A 26 12.56 7.84 6.82
N HIS A 27 12.08 8.46 5.74
CA HIS A 27 11.22 9.65 5.83
C HIS A 27 9.79 9.40 5.34
N TYR A 28 9.61 8.67 4.23
CA TYR A 28 8.26 8.45 3.68
C TYR A 28 7.52 7.29 4.31
N VAL A 29 8.21 6.20 4.66
CA VAL A 29 7.58 5.04 5.30
C VAL A 29 8.38 4.56 6.51
N PRO A 30 8.57 5.43 7.53
CA PRO A 30 9.36 5.10 8.70
C PRO A 30 8.76 3.89 9.42
N GLY A 31 9.62 2.92 9.76
CA GLY A 31 9.20 1.73 10.50
C GLY A 31 8.51 0.65 9.66
N TYR A 32 8.47 0.74 8.33
CA TYR A 32 7.97 -0.34 7.47
C TYR A 32 8.92 -1.54 7.39
N TYR A 33 10.22 -1.26 7.29
CA TYR A 33 11.26 -2.27 7.04
C TYR A 33 12.10 -2.60 8.29
N THR A 34 11.50 -2.46 9.48
CA THR A 34 12.10 -2.87 10.76
C THR A 34 11.62 -4.26 11.16
N HIS A 35 12.25 -4.90 12.15
CA HIS A 35 11.81 -6.21 12.65
C HIS A 35 10.37 -6.22 13.16
N THR A 36 9.92 -5.13 13.76
CA THR A 36 8.55 -4.99 14.27
C THR A 36 7.58 -4.50 13.21
N MET A 37 8.06 -3.85 12.14
CA MET A 37 7.22 -3.27 11.09
C MET A 37 6.15 -2.32 11.67
N ALA A 38 6.47 -1.61 12.75
CA ALA A 38 5.50 -0.83 13.52
C ALA A 38 4.75 0.21 12.66
N GLY A 39 5.46 0.89 11.75
CA GLY A 39 4.84 1.88 10.86
C GLY A 39 3.84 1.23 9.90
N LEU A 40 4.17 0.05 9.37
CA LEU A 40 3.26 -0.71 8.52
C LEU A 40 2.01 -1.16 9.30
N GLN A 41 2.19 -1.69 10.51
CA GLN A 41 1.07 -2.15 11.33
C GLN A 41 0.08 -1.02 11.62
N ILE A 42 0.58 0.20 11.88
CA ILE A 42 -0.25 1.39 12.08
C ILE A 42 -1.07 1.67 10.82
N ASP A 43 -0.44 1.72 9.64
CA ASP A 43 -1.15 2.04 8.40
C ASP A 43 -2.16 0.97 7.98
N LEU A 44 -1.85 -0.31 8.21
CA LEU A 44 -2.79 -1.42 8.02
C LEU A 44 -3.99 -1.33 8.97
N PHE A 45 -3.74 -0.95 10.23
CA PHE A 45 -4.80 -0.75 11.21
C PHE A 45 -5.71 0.42 10.81
N VAL A 46 -5.14 1.56 10.41
CA VAL A 46 -5.89 2.71 9.92
C VAL A 46 -6.74 2.34 8.70
N LEU A 47 -6.18 1.59 7.73
CA LEU A 47 -6.94 1.11 6.58
C LEU A 47 -8.11 0.23 7.00
N LYS A 48 -7.90 -0.68 7.96
CA LYS A 48 -8.94 -1.56 8.48
C LYS A 48 -10.08 -0.77 9.11
N GLN A 49 -9.76 0.24 9.94
CA GLN A 49 -10.76 1.12 10.53
C GLN A 49 -11.54 1.90 9.47
N LEU A 50 -10.86 2.46 8.46
CA LEU A 50 -11.51 3.18 7.37
C LEU A 50 -12.51 2.29 6.61
N VAL A 51 -12.16 1.02 6.37
CA VAL A 51 -13.04 0.05 5.70
C VAL A 51 -14.20 -0.35 6.60
N GLU A 52 -13.98 -0.55 7.89
CA GLU A 52 -15.04 -0.86 8.86
C GLU A 52 -16.08 0.27 8.95
N GLU A 53 -15.63 1.52 9.02
CA GLU A 53 -16.49 2.69 9.17
C GLU A 53 -17.24 3.05 7.87
N ASN A 54 -16.55 2.98 6.72
CA ASN A 54 -17.08 3.53 5.47
C ASN A 54 -17.55 2.45 4.47
N LEU A 55 -17.10 1.20 4.61
CA LEU A 55 -17.46 0.09 3.73
C LEU A 55 -17.89 -1.15 4.55
N PRO A 56 -18.90 -1.03 5.44
CA PRO A 56 -19.27 -2.09 6.37
C PRO A 56 -19.66 -3.40 5.67
N ASP A 57 -20.30 -3.34 4.50
CA ASP A 57 -20.67 -4.55 3.74
C ASP A 57 -19.43 -5.36 3.32
N LEU A 58 -18.37 -4.67 2.89
CA LEU A 58 -17.11 -5.31 2.50
C LEU A 58 -16.43 -5.90 3.73
N HIS A 59 -16.39 -5.14 4.83
CA HIS A 59 -15.80 -5.59 6.09
C HIS A 59 -16.48 -6.88 6.59
N LEU A 60 -17.82 -6.88 6.67
CA LEU A 60 -18.61 -8.03 7.10
C LEU A 60 -18.41 -9.23 6.18
N HIS A 61 -18.39 -9.01 4.86
CA HIS A 61 -18.15 -10.09 3.91
C HIS A 61 -16.76 -10.72 4.11
N LEU A 62 -15.71 -9.91 4.26
CA LEU A 62 -14.36 -10.42 4.54
C LEU A 62 -14.29 -11.19 5.87
N GLN A 63 -14.98 -10.71 6.91
CA GLN A 63 -15.08 -11.44 8.19
C GLN A 63 -15.80 -12.78 8.02
N ASN A 64 -16.91 -12.84 7.29
CA ASN A 64 -17.68 -14.06 7.07
C ASN A 64 -16.86 -15.13 6.32
N VAL A 65 -15.99 -14.71 5.40
CA VAL A 65 -15.08 -15.61 4.68
C VAL A 65 -13.80 -15.92 5.49
N GLY A 66 -13.59 -15.24 6.62
CA GLY A 66 -12.41 -15.43 7.48
C GLY A 66 -11.12 -14.81 6.92
N ILE A 67 -11.23 -13.79 6.08
CA ILE A 67 -10.08 -13.10 5.47
C ILE A 67 -9.76 -11.82 6.26
N ASP A 68 -8.53 -11.72 6.76
CA ASP A 68 -8.03 -10.48 7.33
C ASP A 68 -7.53 -9.53 6.24
N LEU A 69 -8.12 -8.34 6.17
CA LEU A 69 -7.74 -7.28 5.24
C LEU A 69 -6.25 -6.91 5.36
N ALA A 70 -5.69 -6.96 6.58
CA ALA A 70 -4.28 -6.64 6.81
C ALA A 70 -3.37 -7.62 6.05
N VAL A 71 -3.71 -8.91 6.01
CA VAL A 71 -2.94 -9.94 5.30
C VAL A 71 -2.94 -9.69 3.79
N VAL A 72 -4.11 -9.34 3.22
CA VAL A 72 -4.26 -9.05 1.79
C VAL A 72 -3.45 -7.82 1.39
N THR A 73 -3.46 -6.78 2.22
CA THR A 73 -2.91 -5.47 1.87
C THR A 73 -1.45 -5.29 2.32
N THR A 74 -0.92 -6.14 3.20
CA THR A 74 0.48 -6.09 3.66
C THR A 74 1.48 -5.98 2.51
N LYS A 75 1.31 -6.79 1.47
CA LYS A 75 2.17 -6.76 0.28
C LYS A 75 2.06 -5.44 -0.49
N TRP A 76 0.87 -4.82 -0.53
CA TRP A 76 0.65 -3.58 -1.25
C TRP A 76 1.49 -2.46 -0.65
N PHE A 77 1.48 -2.32 0.67
CA PHE A 77 2.27 -1.33 1.40
C PHE A 77 3.76 -1.63 1.36
N LEU A 78 4.19 -2.88 1.58
CA LEU A 78 5.62 -3.24 1.57
C LEU A 78 6.31 -3.10 0.22
N CYS A 79 5.54 -3.15 -0.87
CA CYS A 79 6.07 -2.97 -2.21
C CYS A 79 5.68 -1.60 -2.80
N LEU A 80 5.08 -0.69 -2.01
CA LEU A 80 4.60 0.61 -2.48
C LEU A 80 3.78 0.50 -3.78
N PHE A 81 2.86 -0.48 -3.81
CA PHE A 81 2.00 -0.86 -4.94
C PHE A 81 2.69 -1.44 -6.18
N ILE A 82 4.02 -1.62 -6.16
CA ILE A 82 4.72 -2.39 -7.19
C ILE A 82 4.17 -3.82 -7.22
N ASN A 83 3.94 -4.34 -8.43
CA ASN A 83 3.32 -5.65 -8.70
C ASN A 83 1.86 -5.78 -8.22
N VAL A 84 1.22 -4.67 -7.86
CA VAL A 84 -0.23 -4.59 -7.59
C VAL A 84 -0.91 -3.78 -8.69
N LEU A 85 -0.31 -2.65 -9.06
CA LEU A 85 -0.79 -1.77 -10.11
C LEU A 85 0.11 -1.85 -11.36
N PRO A 86 -0.42 -1.52 -12.55
CA PRO A 86 0.40 -1.34 -13.75
C PRO A 86 1.47 -0.27 -13.54
N PHE A 87 2.61 -0.40 -14.22
CA PHE A 87 3.78 0.48 -14.06
C PHE A 87 3.43 1.98 -14.09
N PRO A 88 2.65 2.51 -15.07
CA PRO A 88 2.31 3.94 -15.09
C PRO A 88 1.52 4.38 -13.86
N SER A 89 0.65 3.53 -13.33
CA SER A 89 -0.15 3.82 -12.14
C SER A 89 0.71 3.84 -10.88
N VAL A 90 1.70 2.97 -10.77
CA VAL A 90 2.68 3.00 -9.67
C VAL A 90 3.42 4.34 -9.65
N LEU A 91 3.88 4.81 -10.82
CA LEU A 91 4.55 6.11 -10.90
C LEU A 91 3.65 7.27 -10.46
N ARG A 92 2.37 7.25 -10.82
CA ARG A 92 1.42 8.28 -10.35
C ARG A 92 1.20 8.24 -8.84
N VAL A 93 1.12 7.05 -8.25
CA VAL A 93 1.05 6.91 -6.79
C VAL A 93 2.32 7.46 -6.15
N TRP A 94 3.48 7.21 -6.74
CA TRP A 94 4.76 7.70 -6.24
C TRP A 94 4.93 9.22 -6.37
N ASP A 95 4.48 9.82 -7.47
CA ASP A 95 4.45 11.28 -7.64
C ASP A 95 3.69 11.94 -6.46
N VAL A 96 2.52 11.39 -6.12
CA VAL A 96 1.69 11.91 -5.03
C VAL A 96 2.30 11.57 -3.66
N LEU A 97 2.91 10.40 -3.50
CA LEU A 97 3.64 10.02 -2.28
C LEU A 97 4.74 11.02 -1.97
N PHE A 98 5.55 11.40 -2.96
CA PHE A 98 6.65 12.35 -2.77
C PHE A 98 6.18 13.79 -2.58
N CYS A 99 4.99 14.13 -3.09
CA CYS A 99 4.41 15.46 -2.95
C CYS A 99 3.61 15.65 -1.64
N LYS A 100 2.86 14.62 -1.20
CA LYS A 100 1.90 14.71 -0.08
C LYS A 100 2.25 13.84 1.12
N GLY A 101 3.18 12.89 0.98
CA GLY A 101 3.59 11.99 2.05
C GLY A 101 2.82 10.67 2.12
N SER A 102 3.08 9.93 3.20
CA SER A 102 2.73 8.51 3.40
C SER A 102 1.23 8.19 3.39
N SER A 103 0.39 9.15 3.77
CA SER A 103 -1.08 9.02 3.75
C SER A 103 -1.63 8.66 2.37
N THR A 104 -0.88 9.00 1.31
CA THR A 104 -1.15 8.59 -0.07
C THR A 104 -1.30 7.07 -0.22
N LEU A 105 -0.52 6.28 0.52
CA LEU A 105 -0.58 4.81 0.42
C LEU A 105 -1.90 4.26 0.95
N ILE A 106 -2.36 4.77 2.09
CA ILE A 106 -3.65 4.40 2.67
C ILE A 106 -4.78 4.84 1.74
N ALA A 107 -4.74 6.08 1.24
CA ALA A 107 -5.73 6.59 0.30
C ALA A 107 -5.78 5.75 -0.99
N THR A 108 -4.63 5.30 -1.50
CA THR A 108 -4.53 4.43 -2.68
C THR A 108 -5.16 3.06 -2.40
N ALA A 109 -4.80 2.41 -1.29
CA ALA A 109 -5.37 1.12 -0.90
C ALA A 109 -6.89 1.20 -0.73
N TYR A 110 -7.36 2.22 -0.01
CA TYR A 110 -8.78 2.46 0.21
C TYR A 110 -9.53 2.71 -1.11
N SER A 111 -8.97 3.50 -2.02
CA SER A 111 -9.55 3.76 -3.34
C SER A 111 -9.67 2.48 -4.18
N ILE A 112 -8.67 1.60 -4.14
CA ILE A 112 -8.73 0.30 -4.83
C ILE A 112 -9.86 -0.55 -4.26
N LEU A 113 -10.02 -0.59 -2.93
CA LEU A 113 -11.08 -1.36 -2.27
C LEU A 113 -12.48 -0.83 -2.60
N ILE A 114 -12.66 0.49 -2.66
CA ILE A 114 -13.92 1.09 -3.13
C ILE A 114 -14.24 0.63 -4.56
N LEU A 115 -13.29 0.76 -5.47
CA LEU A 115 -13.48 0.41 -6.88
C LEU A 115 -13.77 -1.07 -7.10
N LYS A 116 -13.30 -1.94 -6.19
CA LYS A 116 -13.45 -3.39 -6.28
C LYS A 116 -14.49 -3.99 -5.35
N LYS A 117 -15.15 -3.17 -4.52
CA LYS A 117 -16.12 -3.62 -3.51
C LYS A 117 -17.17 -4.57 -4.11
N GLU A 118 -17.85 -4.15 -5.18
CA GLU A 118 -18.92 -4.94 -5.79
C GLU A 118 -18.43 -6.29 -6.32
N GLU A 119 -17.26 -6.29 -6.98
CA GLU A 119 -16.65 -7.51 -7.50
C GLU A 119 -16.26 -8.46 -6.36
N ILE A 120 -15.67 -7.95 -5.28
CA ILE A 120 -15.25 -8.75 -4.12
C ILE A 120 -16.46 -9.38 -3.44
N CYS A 121 -17.50 -8.59 -3.13
CA CYS A 121 -18.69 -9.11 -2.47
C CYS A 121 -19.48 -10.13 -3.33
N SER A 122 -19.29 -10.12 -4.65
CA SER A 122 -19.96 -11.06 -5.57
C SER A 122 -19.26 -12.41 -5.73
N LYS A 123 -17.94 -12.50 -5.47
CA LYS A 123 -17.09 -13.61 -5.94
C LYS A 123 -16.84 -14.73 -4.92
N LEU A 124 -17.45 -14.70 -3.74
CA LEU A 124 -17.20 -15.66 -2.65
C LEU A 124 -18.49 -16.23 -2.04
N ASN A 125 -19.52 -16.44 -2.87
CA ASN A 125 -20.71 -17.23 -2.53
C ASN A 125 -20.55 -18.69 -2.96
#